data_AF-A0A934WG71-F1
#
_entry.id   AF-A0A934WG71-F1
#
_cell.length_a   1.000
_cell.length_b   1.000
_cell.length_c   1.000
_cell.angle_alpha   90.00
_cell.angle_beta   90.00
_cell.angle_gamma   90.00
#
_symmetry.space_group_name_H-M   'P 1'
#
loop_
_entity.id
_entity.type
_entity.pdbx_description
1 polymer ?
#
loop_
_entity_poly.entity_id
_entity_poly.type
_entity_poly.pdbx_seq_one_letter_code
_entity_poly.pdbx_strand_id
1 'polypeptide(L)'
;MNQIINTQVIINARNYLLSKFAEVELSTLKVYPMVHPSKNLPSQFVVVKTIGGLNDIGNVDVDGTLEFCLYALNLNAGDDQTQPDLMTIHNLTQKIVPILNDAVFENTAITAIRQQIVSHSEIKYFYNSLVCQTINLKS
;
A
#
# COMPACT_ATOMS: atom_id res chain seq x y z
N MET A 1 9.56 -6.44 22.34
CA MET A 1 9.29 -7.65 21.55
C MET A 1 9.01 -7.16 20.14
N ASN A 2 9.79 -7.59 19.14
CA ASN A 2 9.61 -7.11 17.76
C ASN A 2 8.29 -7.67 17.23
N GLN A 3 7.40 -6.80 16.75
CA GLN A 3 6.14 -7.24 16.17
C GLN A 3 6.44 -7.84 14.80
N ILE A 4 5.97 -9.05 14.58
CA ILE A 4 6.09 -9.70 13.29
C ILE A 4 4.83 -9.40 12.49
N ILE A 5 5.00 -8.74 11.35
CA ILE A 5 3.94 -8.67 10.34
C ILE A 5 3.87 -10.03 9.66
N ASN A 6 2.68 -10.61 9.56
CA ASN A 6 2.47 -11.84 8.80
C ASN A 6 1.37 -11.64 7.75
N THR A 7 1.13 -12.68 6.96
CA THR A 7 0.10 -12.71 5.92
C THR A 7 -1.27 -12.25 6.41
N GLN A 8 -1.67 -12.64 7.63
CA GLN A 8 -2.98 -12.29 8.18
C GLN A 8 -3.10 -10.78 8.43
N VAL A 9 -2.05 -10.16 8.99
CA VAL A 9 -1.99 -8.71 9.22
C VAL A 9 -2.15 -7.94 7.90
N ILE A 10 -1.50 -8.40 6.82
CA ILE A 10 -1.61 -7.80 5.48
C ILE A 10 -3.04 -7.93 4.94
N ILE A 11 -3.66 -9.11 5.07
CA ILE A 11 -5.06 -9.35 4.65
C ILE A 11 -6.01 -8.42 5.42
N ASN A 12 -5.80 -8.27 6.72
CA ASN A 12 -6.64 -7.42 7.58
C ASN A 12 -6.50 -5.94 7.22
N ALA A 13 -5.27 -5.46 7.01
CA ALA A 13 -5.01 -4.10 6.55
C ALA A 13 -5.67 -3.82 5.19
N ARG A 14 -5.60 -4.78 4.26
CA ARG A 14 -6.31 -4.69 2.98
C ARG A 14 -7.83 -4.60 3.16
N ASN A 15 -8.42 -5.47 3.97
CA ASN A 15 -9.86 -5.48 4.19
C ASN A 15 -10.35 -4.20 4.88
N TYR A 16 -9.54 -3.67 5.81
CA TYR A 16 -9.76 -2.37 6.43
C TYR A 16 -9.75 -1.24 5.39
N LEU A 17 -8.78 -1.20 4.49
CA LEU A 17 -8.78 -0.19 3.41
C LEU A 17 -9.99 -0.31 2.50
N LEU A 18 -10.38 -1.53 2.12
CA LEU A 18 -11.56 -1.74 1.27
C LEU A 18 -12.85 -1.25 1.94
N SER A 19 -13.02 -1.49 3.24
CA SER A 19 -14.20 -0.97 3.95
C SER A 19 -14.18 0.55 4.02
N LYS A 20 -13.03 1.17 4.27
CA LYS A 20 -12.89 2.63 4.30
C LYS A 20 -13.05 3.29 2.95
N PHE A 21 -12.58 2.67 1.86
CA PHE A 21 -12.73 3.21 0.52
C PHE A 21 -14.18 3.26 0.05
N ALA A 22 -15.02 2.35 0.53
CA ALA A 22 -16.47 2.42 0.31
C ALA A 22 -17.10 3.65 0.97
N GLU A 23 -16.53 4.17 2.06
CA GLU A 23 -17.03 5.34 2.79
C GLU A 23 -16.58 6.68 2.17
N VAL A 24 -15.49 6.71 1.39
CA VAL A 24 -14.83 7.96 0.90
C VAL A 24 -14.76 8.11 -0.63
N GLU A 25 -15.70 7.52 -1.36
CA GLU A 25 -15.76 7.58 -2.83
C GLU A 25 -14.50 7.05 -3.54
N LEU A 26 -13.75 6.16 -2.87
CA LEU A 26 -12.59 5.45 -3.44
C LEU A 26 -12.93 4.00 -3.80
N SER A 27 -14.22 3.67 -3.88
CA SER A 27 -14.74 2.31 -4.10
C SER A 27 -14.28 1.66 -5.40
N THR A 28 -13.80 2.45 -6.37
CA THR A 28 -13.28 1.96 -7.66
C THR A 28 -11.79 1.59 -7.62
N LEU A 29 -11.05 1.98 -6.57
CA LEU A 29 -9.65 1.60 -6.41
C LEU A 29 -9.54 0.11 -6.08
N LYS A 30 -8.75 -0.60 -6.90
CA LYS A 30 -8.40 -1.98 -6.61
C LYS A 30 -7.32 -2.02 -5.53
N VAL A 31 -7.47 -2.92 -4.57
CA VAL A 31 -6.48 -3.17 -3.51
C VAL A 31 -5.95 -4.60 -3.64
N TYR A 32 -4.68 -4.72 -4.02
CA TYR A 32 -3.97 -5.98 -4.20
C TYR A 32 -3.18 -6.34 -2.92
N PRO A 33 -3.21 -7.59 -2.47
CA PRO A 33 -2.33 -8.05 -1.40
C PRO A 33 -0.99 -8.49 -1.96
N MET A 34 0.10 -8.15 -1.25
CA MET A 34 1.47 -8.71 -1.32
C MET A 34 2.24 -8.45 -2.61
N VAL A 35 1.62 -8.64 -3.77
CA VAL A 35 2.29 -8.66 -5.07
C VAL A 35 1.85 -7.47 -5.92
N HIS A 36 2.84 -6.84 -6.54
CA HIS A 36 2.64 -5.84 -7.57
C HIS A 36 2.09 -6.49 -8.85
N PRO A 37 0.90 -6.12 -9.34
CA PRO A 37 0.43 -6.64 -10.61
C PRO A 37 1.39 -6.19 -11.73
N SER A 38 1.61 -7.04 -12.73
CA SER A 38 2.56 -6.78 -13.84
C SER A 38 1.91 -6.72 -15.22
N LYS A 39 0.61 -7.03 -15.31
CA LYS A 39 -0.20 -7.00 -16.55
C LYS A 39 -1.61 -6.54 -16.24
N ASN A 40 -2.29 -5.95 -17.23
CA ASN A 40 -3.68 -5.47 -17.12
C ASN A 40 -3.89 -4.56 -15.90
N LEU A 41 -2.95 -3.64 -15.70
CA LEU A 41 -2.98 -2.70 -14.58
C LEU A 41 -4.26 -1.85 -14.66
N PRO A 42 -5.02 -1.71 -13.57
CA PRO A 42 -6.04 -0.69 -13.52
C PRO A 42 -5.39 0.70 -13.54
N SER A 43 -6.14 1.73 -13.94
CA SER A 43 -5.64 3.11 -13.98
C SER A 43 -5.15 3.61 -12.62
N GLN A 44 -5.70 3.07 -11.52
CA GLN A 44 -5.29 3.36 -10.16
C GLN A 44 -5.43 2.11 -9.29
N PHE A 45 -4.47 1.88 -8.40
CA PHE A 45 -4.56 0.79 -7.43
C PHE A 45 -3.69 1.05 -6.20
N VAL A 46 -3.94 0.23 -5.17
CA VAL A 46 -3.13 0.13 -3.96
C VAL A 46 -2.60 -1.29 -3.84
N VAL A 47 -1.34 -1.45 -3.44
CA VAL A 47 -0.79 -2.74 -3.00
C VAL A 47 -0.47 -2.66 -1.52
N VAL A 48 -0.87 -3.65 -0.73
CA VAL A 48 -0.52 -3.77 0.69
C VAL A 48 0.49 -4.88 0.85
N LYS A 49 1.71 -4.57 1.31
CA LYS A 49 2.79 -5.54 1.50
C LYS A 49 3.67 -5.15 2.70
N THR A 50 4.79 -5.85 2.90
CA THR A 50 5.85 -5.45 3.83
C THR A 50 7.06 -4.92 3.07
N ILE A 51 7.92 -4.14 3.72
CA ILE A 51 9.14 -3.60 3.12
C ILE A 51 10.17 -4.71 2.94
N GLY A 52 10.84 -4.73 1.77
CA GLY A 52 11.94 -5.66 1.50
C GLY A 52 11.52 -7.01 0.91
N GLY A 53 10.23 -7.21 0.59
CA GLY A 53 9.76 -8.36 -0.19
C GLY A 53 10.16 -8.25 -1.67
N LEU A 54 11.44 -8.45 -1.98
CA LEU A 54 11.94 -8.62 -3.35
C LEU A 54 11.78 -10.05 -3.86
N ASN A 55 11.51 -11.01 -2.97
CA ASN A 55 11.22 -12.40 -3.33
C ASN A 55 9.81 -12.76 -2.85
N ASP A 56 8.84 -12.61 -3.74
CA ASP A 56 7.54 -13.25 -3.63
C ASP A 56 7.73 -14.77 -3.52
N ILE A 57 7.54 -15.33 -2.32
CA ILE A 57 6.79 -16.55 -2.00
C ILE A 57 6.72 -16.62 -0.46
N GLY A 58 5.55 -16.30 0.09
CA GLY A 58 5.03 -16.82 1.37
C GLY A 58 6.00 -17.04 2.53
N ASN A 59 6.41 -15.96 3.19
CA ASN A 59 6.56 -15.83 4.66
C ASN A 59 7.40 -14.59 4.90
N VAL A 60 6.74 -13.47 5.20
CA VAL A 60 7.43 -12.19 5.38
C VAL A 60 7.30 -11.77 6.83
N ASP A 61 8.04 -12.44 7.71
CA ASP A 61 8.17 -12.05 9.11
C ASP A 61 9.07 -10.81 9.21
N VAL A 62 8.51 -9.64 8.86
CA VAL A 62 9.24 -8.36 8.87
C VAL A 62 8.88 -7.58 10.13
N ASP A 63 9.87 -6.87 10.67
CA ASP A 63 9.75 -6.08 11.89
C ASP A 63 8.76 -4.91 11.70
N GLY A 64 7.54 -5.11 12.21
CA GLY A 64 6.55 -4.09 12.53
C GLY A 64 6.19 -3.11 11.42
N THR A 65 6.44 -3.42 10.15
CA THR A 65 6.34 -2.45 9.07
C THR A 65 5.51 -2.95 7.90
N LEU A 66 4.43 -2.22 7.61
CA LEU A 66 3.59 -2.38 6.43
C LEU A 66 3.93 -1.30 5.40
N GLU A 67 3.69 -1.62 4.13
CA GLU A 67 3.86 -0.71 3.01
C GLU A 67 2.56 -0.68 2.18
N PHE A 68 2.01 0.51 2.00
CA PHE A 68 0.90 0.76 1.09
C PHE A 68 1.44 1.47 -0.15
N CYS A 69 1.47 0.76 -1.27
CA CYS A 69 1.98 1.27 -2.54
C CYS A 69 0.83 1.85 -3.36
N LEU A 70 0.83 3.17 -3.56
CA LEU A 70 -0.17 3.89 -4.32
C LEU A 70 0.31 4.13 -5.75
N TYR A 71 -0.47 3.68 -6.72
CA TYR A 71 -0.17 3.84 -8.14
C TYR A 71 -1.28 4.59 -8.88
N ALA A 72 -0.88 5.46 -9.82
CA ALA A 72 -1.77 6.03 -10.81
C ALA A 72 -1.08 6.13 -12.18
N LEU A 73 -1.80 5.63 -13.19
CA LEU A 73 -1.42 5.62 -14.60
C LEU A 73 -1.43 7.03 -15.18
N ASN A 74 -0.40 7.40 -15.96
CA ASN A 74 -0.45 8.63 -16.75
C ASN A 74 -1.08 8.37 -18.12
N LEU A 75 -2.34 8.79 -18.28
CA LEU A 75 -3.12 8.60 -19.52
C LEU A 75 -2.59 9.39 -20.73
N ASN A 76 -1.65 10.32 -20.52
CA ASN A 76 -1.08 11.16 -21.58
C ASN A 76 0.30 10.68 -22.06
N ALA A 77 0.84 9.61 -21.50
CA ALA A 77 2.16 9.08 -21.84
C ALA A 77 2.08 7.79 -22.65
N GLY A 78 3.10 7.55 -23.49
CA GLY A 78 3.19 6.31 -24.29
C GLY A 78 3.69 5.10 -23.50
N ASP A 79 4.37 5.32 -22.38
CA ASP A 79 4.77 4.30 -21.41
C ASP A 79 4.37 4.80 -20.02
N ASP A 80 3.14 4.47 -19.66
CA ASP A 80 2.44 4.89 -18.46
C ASP A 80 2.87 4.12 -17.20
N GLN A 81 3.62 3.03 -17.39
CA GLN A 81 4.27 2.29 -16.31
C GLN A 81 5.47 3.11 -15.83
N THR A 82 6.33 3.58 -16.73
CA THR A 82 7.54 4.32 -16.32
C THR A 82 7.29 5.79 -15.96
N GLN A 83 6.11 6.34 -16.23
CA GLN A 83 5.76 7.73 -15.89
C GLN A 83 4.38 7.80 -15.22
N PRO A 84 4.31 7.97 -13.88
CA PRO A 84 3.03 8.00 -13.19
C PRO A 84 2.36 9.37 -13.28
N ASP A 85 1.04 9.42 -13.05
CA ASP A 85 0.34 10.67 -12.80
C ASP A 85 0.57 11.11 -11.34
N LEU A 86 1.60 11.95 -11.15
CA LEU A 86 2.00 12.45 -9.83
C LEU A 86 0.91 13.28 -9.14
N MET A 87 0.07 13.99 -9.90
CA MET A 87 -1.01 14.80 -9.33
C MET A 87 -2.10 13.90 -8.76
N THR A 88 -2.50 12.87 -9.52
CA THR A 88 -3.46 11.87 -9.04
C THR A 88 -2.90 11.10 -7.85
N ILE A 89 -1.63 10.69 -7.87
CA ILE A 89 -0.97 10.04 -6.73
C ILE A 89 -0.99 10.95 -5.48
N HIS A 90 -0.69 12.23 -5.64
CA HIS A 90 -0.73 13.20 -4.54
C HIS A 90 -2.14 13.28 -3.94
N ASN A 91 -3.17 13.41 -4.77
CA ASN A 91 -4.57 13.46 -4.34
C ASN A 91 -5.01 12.18 -3.62
N LEU A 92 -4.63 11.01 -4.13
CA LEU A 92 -4.89 9.73 -3.46
C LEU A 92 -4.21 9.69 -2.08
N THR A 93 -2.98 10.17 -2.01
CA THR A 93 -2.21 10.23 -0.75
C THR A 93 -2.91 11.09 0.30
N GLN A 94 -3.38 12.28 -0.07
CA GLN A 94 -4.12 13.18 0.83
C GLN A 94 -5.42 12.56 1.36
N LYS A 95 -6.03 11.63 0.62
CA LYS A 95 -7.22 10.90 1.06
C LYS A 95 -6.89 9.68 1.94
N ILE A 96 -5.80 8.98 1.64
CA ILE A 96 -5.47 7.69 2.28
C ILE A 96 -4.67 7.88 3.58
N VAL A 97 -3.78 8.87 3.65
CA VAL A 97 -2.99 9.13 4.87
C VAL A 97 -3.87 9.36 6.11
N PRO A 98 -4.96 10.16 6.06
CA PRO A 98 -5.85 10.31 7.21
C PRO A 98 -6.53 9.01 7.64
N ILE A 99 -6.89 8.14 6.69
CA ILE A 99 -7.47 6.82 6.99
C ILE A 99 -6.44 5.94 7.74
N LEU A 100 -5.17 6.03 7.36
CA LEU A 100 -4.11 5.20 7.93
C LEU A 100 -3.58 5.73 9.27
N ASN A 101 -3.56 7.04 9.50
CA ASN A 101 -2.99 7.64 10.73
C ASN A 101 -3.66 7.14 12.02
N ASP A 102 -4.96 6.85 11.96
CA ASP A 102 -5.74 6.33 13.11
C ASP A 102 -6.18 4.87 12.91
N ALA A 103 -5.55 4.17 11.96
CA ALA A 103 -5.98 2.83 11.61
C ALA A 103 -5.63 1.84 12.72
N VAL A 104 -6.68 1.25 13.28
CA VAL A 104 -6.63 0.04 14.10
C VAL A 104 -7.40 -1.05 13.37
N PHE A 105 -6.74 -2.16 13.08
CA PHE A 105 -7.37 -3.34 12.50
C PHE A 105 -6.99 -4.55 13.34
N GLU A 106 -8.03 -5.22 13.85
CA GLU A 106 -7.92 -6.26 14.88
C GLU A 106 -7.16 -5.76 16.12
N ASN A 107 -5.97 -6.30 16.39
CA ASN A 107 -5.09 -5.93 17.48
C ASN A 107 -3.85 -5.16 17.01
N THR A 108 -3.83 -4.68 15.77
CA THR A 108 -2.70 -3.94 15.19
C THR A 108 -3.09 -2.48 14.98
N ALA A 109 -2.27 -1.57 15.50
CA ALA A 109 -2.42 -0.13 15.28
C ALA A 109 -1.26 0.42 14.45
N ILE A 110 -1.53 1.33 13.53
CA ILE A 110 -0.49 2.14 12.87
C ILE A 110 -0.06 3.25 13.83
N THR A 111 1.25 3.44 13.98
CA THR A 111 1.82 4.44 14.91
C THR A 111 2.62 5.54 14.24
N ALA A 112 3.12 5.28 13.03
CA ALA A 112 3.82 6.27 12.23
C ALA A 112 3.71 5.93 10.75
N ILE A 113 3.70 6.95 9.90
CA ILE A 113 3.69 6.82 8.45
C ILE A 113 4.84 7.65 7.88
N ARG A 114 5.64 7.05 7.01
CA ARG A 114 6.65 7.74 6.20
C ARG A 114 6.30 7.59 4.74
N GLN A 115 6.32 8.71 4.02
CA GLN A 115 6.03 8.74 2.59
C GLN A 115 7.32 8.82 1.79
N GLN A 116 7.41 8.07 0.69
CA GLN A 116 8.48 8.21 -0.29
C GLN A 116 8.00 7.80 -1.69
N ILE A 117 8.53 8.44 -2.73
CA ILE A 117 8.32 8.00 -4.11
C ILE A 117 9.36 6.91 -4.41
N VAL A 118 8.89 5.76 -4.88
CA VAL A 118 9.75 4.61 -5.23
C VAL A 118 9.74 4.44 -6.74
N SER A 119 10.95 4.38 -7.31
CA SER A 119 11.19 3.91 -8.67
C SER A 119 11.81 2.54 -8.59
N HIS A 120 11.12 1.52 -9.10
CA HIS A 120 11.58 0.14 -9.02
C HIS A 120 11.66 -0.46 -10.41
N SER A 121 12.88 -0.76 -10.84
CA SER A 121 13.21 -1.16 -12.22
C SER A 121 12.53 -2.47 -12.64
N GLU A 122 12.38 -3.43 -11.72
CA GLU A 122 11.81 -4.75 -12.03
C GLU A 122 10.30 -4.72 -12.31
N ILE A 123 9.54 -3.96 -11.52
CA ILE A 123 8.09 -3.78 -11.72
C ILE A 123 7.78 -2.79 -12.85
N LYS A 124 8.80 -2.07 -13.35
CA LYS A 124 8.74 -1.11 -14.45
C LYS A 124 7.83 0.10 -14.21
N TYR A 125 7.42 0.35 -12.96
CA TYR A 125 6.65 1.53 -12.62
C TYR A 125 6.99 2.21 -11.30
N PHE A 126 6.63 3.49 -11.23
CA PHE A 126 6.81 4.35 -10.07
C PHE A 126 5.55 4.34 -9.21
N TYR A 127 5.71 4.39 -7.89
CA TYR A 127 4.59 4.44 -6.96
C TYR A 127 4.95 5.27 -5.73
N ASN A 128 3.93 5.76 -5.02
CA ASN A 128 4.12 6.39 -3.73
C ASN A 128 3.99 5.33 -2.63
N SER A 129 5.04 5.15 -1.85
CA SER A 129 5.14 4.20 -0.75
C SER A 129 4.79 4.90 0.55
N LEU A 130 3.72 4.43 1.21
CA LEU A 130 3.39 4.79 2.58
C LEU A 130 3.88 3.67 3.50
N VAL A 131 5.03 3.89 4.11
CA VAL A 131 5.69 3.01 5.07
C VAL A 131 5.09 3.23 6.44
N CYS A 132 4.33 2.27 6.92
CA CYS A 132 3.57 2.33 8.16
C CYS A 132 4.22 1.45 9.23
N GLN A 133 4.67 2.06 10.33
CA GLN A 133 5.05 1.33 11.53
C GLN A 133 3.79 0.90 12.30
N THR A 134 3.83 -0.29 12.90
CA THR A 134 2.70 -0.82 13.65
C THR A 134 3.10 -1.31 15.03
N ILE A 135 2.11 -1.39 15.93
CA ILE A 135 2.22 -2.07 17.23
C ILE A 135 1.08 -3.06 17.44
N ASN A 136 1.32 -4.10 18.24
CA ASN A 136 0.26 -4.99 18.74
C ASN A 136 -0.29 -4.44 20.06
N LEU A 137 -1.60 -4.19 20.10
CA LEU A 137 -2.32 -3.65 21.25
C LEU A 137 -2.53 -4.67 22.38
N LYS A 138 -2.48 -5.96 22.08
CA LYS A 138 -2.52 -7.05 23.08
C LYS A 138 -1.10 -7.43 23.43
N SER A 139 -0.44 -6.58 24.21
CA SER A 139 0.86 -6.85 24.84
C SER A 139 0.69 -7.08 26.33
#